data_AF-A0A3D4UGK0-F1
#
_entry.id   AF-A0A3D4UGK0-F1
#
_cell.length_a   1.000
_cell.length_b   1.000
_cell.length_c   1.000
_cell.angle_alpha   90.00
_cell.angle_beta   90.00
_cell.angle_gamma   90.00
#
_symmetry.space_group_name_H-M   'P 1'
#
loop_
_entity.id
_entity.type
_entity.pdbx_description
1 polymer ?
#
loop_
_entity_poly.entity_id
_entity_poly.type
_entity_poly.pdbx_seq_one_letter_code
_entity_poly.pdbx_strand_id
1 'polypeptide(L)'
;FQLAITEAYGGYDYLNAYPKQIAAVLPEDIQRVANEYFENHERAVSYYTRRGGGEVELLTIEDVRASLPEEMAGMMIPQIEAELANLALETDVVALRGQIEEMDAQAGMVPPQFATAMKFIKQQIQARIDEIESGEGTEGGDQ
;
A
#
# COMPACT_ATOMS: atom_id res chain seq x y z
N PHE A 1 6.24 -28.27 -34.41
CA PHE A 1 6.36 -27.62 -33.10
C PHE A 1 5.50 -28.26 -32.00
N GLN A 2 4.28 -28.77 -32.28
CA GLN A 2 3.48 -29.45 -31.25
C GLN A 2 4.15 -30.72 -30.69
N LEU A 3 4.74 -31.58 -31.52
CA LEU A 3 5.42 -32.81 -31.04
C LEU A 3 6.56 -32.56 -30.03
N ALA A 4 7.38 -31.54 -30.24
CA ALA A 4 8.51 -31.23 -29.35
C ALA A 4 8.06 -30.71 -27.98
N ILE A 5 6.91 -30.03 -27.94
CA ILE A 5 6.28 -29.61 -26.67
C ILE A 5 5.67 -30.84 -25.98
N THR A 6 5.08 -31.78 -26.71
CA THR A 6 4.52 -33.02 -26.14
C THR A 6 5.60 -33.96 -25.61
N GLU A 7 6.76 -34.06 -26.25
CA GLU A 7 7.89 -34.85 -25.72
C GLU A 7 8.47 -34.24 -24.43
N ALA A 8 8.52 -32.91 -24.32
CA ALA A 8 9.08 -32.22 -23.16
C ALA A 8 8.21 -32.33 -21.89
N TYR A 9 6.89 -32.51 -22.03
CA TYR A 9 5.94 -32.62 -20.90
C TYR A 9 5.57 -34.07 -20.54
N GLY A 10 6.29 -35.05 -21.09
CA GLY A 10 5.87 -36.45 -21.07
C GLY A 10 4.93 -36.69 -22.24
N GLY A 11 5.24 -37.66 -23.10
CA GLY A 11 4.58 -37.88 -24.39
C GLY A 11 3.06 -38.13 -24.34
N TYR A 12 2.49 -38.66 -25.42
CA TYR A 12 1.04 -38.88 -25.53
C TYR A 12 0.38 -39.63 -24.35
N ASP A 13 1.13 -40.48 -23.64
CA ASP A 13 0.65 -41.18 -22.45
C ASP A 13 0.34 -40.24 -21.27
N TYR A 14 1.13 -39.17 -21.08
CA TYR A 14 0.89 -38.16 -20.04
C TYR A 14 -0.45 -37.48 -20.23
N LEU A 15 -0.80 -37.12 -21.48
CA LEU A 15 -2.07 -36.46 -21.81
C LEU A 15 -3.29 -37.32 -21.45
N ASN A 16 -3.17 -38.64 -21.56
CA ASN A 16 -4.27 -39.57 -21.23
C ASN A 16 -4.31 -39.93 -19.74
N ALA A 17 -3.17 -39.87 -19.03
CA ALA A 17 -3.06 -40.22 -17.61
C ALA A 17 -3.31 -39.03 -16.69
N TYR A 18 -2.87 -37.83 -17.06
CA TYR A 18 -2.92 -36.63 -16.24
C TYR A 18 -4.33 -36.23 -15.80
N PRO A 19 -5.38 -36.27 -16.66
CA PRO A 19 -6.75 -35.99 -16.21
C PRO A 19 -7.26 -36.94 -15.13
N LYS A 20 -6.85 -38.22 -15.18
CA LYS A 20 -7.23 -39.21 -14.16
C LYS A 20 -6.53 -38.95 -12.82
N GLN A 21 -5.29 -38.45 -12.87
CA GLN A 21 -4.53 -38.09 -11.67
C GLN A 21 -5.13 -36.87 -10.99
N ILE A 22 -5.51 -35.83 -11.75
CA ILE A 22 -6.23 -34.67 -11.18
C ILE A 22 -7.58 -35.10 -10.58
N ALA A 23 -8.34 -35.93 -11.28
CA ALA A 23 -9.64 -36.39 -10.80
C ALA A 23 -9.57 -37.29 -9.55
N ALA A 24 -8.40 -37.86 -9.25
CA ALA A 24 -8.18 -38.71 -8.10
C ALA A 24 -7.73 -37.94 -6.84
N VAL A 25 -7.55 -36.62 -6.92
CA VAL A 25 -7.15 -35.79 -5.77
C VAL A 25 -8.24 -35.79 -4.72
N LEU A 26 -7.88 -36.15 -3.49
CA LEU A 26 -8.78 -36.17 -2.34
C LEU A 26 -8.68 -34.87 -1.51
N PRO A 27 -9.70 -34.52 -0.70
CA PRO A 27 -9.63 -33.38 0.20
C PRO A 27 -8.43 -33.43 1.17
N GLU A 28 -8.07 -34.61 1.64
CA GLU A 28 -6.94 -34.82 2.56
C GLU A 28 -5.60 -34.48 1.90
N ASP A 29 -5.47 -34.74 0.59
CA ASP A 29 -4.28 -34.36 -0.17
C ASP A 29 -4.13 -32.85 -0.29
N ILE A 30 -5.25 -32.13 -0.48
CA ILE A 30 -5.27 -30.67 -0.53
C ILE A 30 -4.82 -30.10 0.81
N GLN A 31 -5.38 -30.62 1.91
CA GLN A 31 -5.03 -30.15 3.25
C GLN A 31 -3.56 -30.42 3.58
N ARG A 32 -3.03 -31.58 3.20
CA ARG A 32 -1.61 -31.91 3.37
C ARG A 32 -0.70 -30.96 2.60
N VAL A 33 -0.97 -30.71 1.32
CA VAL A 33 -0.16 -29.81 0.48
C VAL A 33 -0.19 -28.38 0.99
N ALA A 34 -1.34 -27.89 1.44
CA ALA A 34 -1.46 -26.56 2.03
C ALA A 34 -0.61 -26.43 3.30
N ASN A 35 -0.68 -27.43 4.19
CA ASN A 35 0.11 -27.42 5.41
C ASN A 35 1.62 -27.57 5.16
N GLU A 36 2.02 -28.23 4.07
CA GLU A 36 3.43 -28.49 3.78
C GLU A 36 4.13 -27.35 3.04
N TYR A 37 3.42 -26.62 2.17
CA TYR A 37 4.06 -25.62 1.30
C TYR A 37 3.56 -24.18 1.48
N PHE A 38 2.44 -23.95 2.17
CA PHE A 38 1.89 -22.60 2.34
C PHE A 38 2.25 -22.01 3.70
N GLU A 39 3.49 -22.24 4.14
CA GLU A 39 4.03 -21.57 5.31
C GLU A 39 4.48 -20.14 4.98
N ASN A 40 4.36 -19.23 5.96
CA ASN A 40 4.68 -17.80 5.76
C ASN A 40 6.14 -17.57 5.33
N HIS A 41 7.03 -18.47 5.72
CA HIS A 41 8.46 -18.39 5.40
C HIS A 41 8.83 -18.96 4.02
N GLU A 42 7.93 -19.67 3.34
CA GLU A 42 8.12 -20.21 1.98
C GLU A 42 7.55 -19.27 0.88
N ARG A 43 7.30 -18.00 1.21
CA ARG A 43 6.74 -17.01 0.30
C ARG A 43 7.83 -16.14 -0.34
N ALA A 44 7.89 -16.15 -1.67
CA ALA A 44 8.64 -15.16 -2.45
C ALA A 44 7.70 -14.04 -2.92
N VAL A 45 7.87 -12.82 -2.40
CA VAL A 45 7.15 -11.63 -2.87
C VAL A 45 8.10 -10.77 -3.69
N SER A 46 7.67 -10.35 -4.88
CA SER A 46 8.38 -9.36 -5.68
C SER A 46 7.51 -8.13 -5.86
N TYR A 47 8.05 -6.98 -5.48
CA TYR A 47 7.43 -5.69 -5.71
C TYR A 47 7.98 -5.11 -7.01
N TYR A 48 7.08 -4.76 -7.94
CA TYR A 48 7.42 -4.04 -9.16
C TYR A 48 7.01 -2.58 -9.03
N THR A 49 8.00 -1.70 -8.98
CA THR A 49 7.78 -0.25 -9.10
C THR A 49 8.12 0.18 -10.52
N ARG A 50 7.15 0.78 -11.22
CA ARG A 50 7.33 1.23 -12.61
C ARG A 50 8.41 2.32 -12.68
N ARG A 51 9.43 2.12 -13.52
CA ARG A 51 10.44 3.15 -13.82
C ARG A 51 9.80 4.26 -14.66
N GLY A 52 9.53 5.41 -14.04
CA GLY A 52 8.85 6.57 -14.65
C GLY A 52 7.59 7.07 -13.91
N GLY A 53 7.57 7.02 -12.57
CA GLY A 53 6.50 7.62 -11.78
C GLY A 53 5.63 6.62 -11.01
N GLY A 54 6.28 5.80 -10.19
CA GLY A 54 5.66 5.07 -9.09
C GLY A 54 6.39 5.25 -7.76
N GLU A 55 7.36 6.17 -7.68
CA GLU A 55 7.66 6.79 -6.40
C GLU A 55 6.53 7.77 -6.17
N VAL A 56 5.73 7.53 -5.15
CA VAL A 56 5.03 8.62 -4.50
C VAL A 56 6.17 9.54 -4.06
N GLU A 57 6.44 10.60 -4.82
CA GLU A 57 7.33 11.67 -4.39
C GLU A 57 6.77 12.14 -3.05
N LEU A 58 7.41 11.71 -1.97
CA LEU A 58 7.06 12.11 -0.62
C LEU A 58 7.46 13.58 -0.56
N LEU A 59 6.45 14.43 -0.62
CA LEU A 59 6.67 15.85 -0.51
C LEU A 59 7.26 16.12 0.87
N THR A 60 8.18 17.06 0.93
CA THR A 60 8.74 17.58 2.18
C THR A 60 8.09 18.91 2.53
N ILE A 61 8.26 19.35 3.77
CA ILE A 61 7.78 20.67 4.19
C ILE A 61 8.51 21.79 3.42
N GLU A 62 9.74 21.54 2.98
CA GLU A 62 10.51 22.41 2.09
C GLU A 62 9.89 22.52 0.69
N ASP A 63 9.34 21.44 0.13
CA ASP A 63 8.64 21.49 -1.17
C ASP A 63 7.37 22.33 -1.09
N VAL A 64 6.66 22.24 0.04
CA VAL A 64 5.51 23.10 0.33
C VAL A 64 5.95 24.55 0.44
N ARG A 65 7.02 24.85 1.19
CA ARG A 65 7.59 26.19 1.31
C ARG A 65 7.99 26.77 -0.05
N ALA A 66 8.61 25.98 -0.92
CA ALA A 66 9.03 26.40 -2.25
C ALA A 66 7.86 26.66 -3.21
N SER A 67 6.72 26.00 -2.99
CA SER A 67 5.50 26.20 -3.80
C SER A 67 4.73 27.48 -3.46
N LEU A 68 5.05 28.11 -2.32
CA LEU A 68 4.32 29.24 -1.77
C LEU A 68 5.18 30.53 -1.83
N PRO A 69 4.55 31.70 -2.03
CA PRO A 69 5.21 32.98 -1.81
C PRO A 69 5.74 33.10 -0.37
N GLU A 70 6.91 33.73 -0.21
CA GLU A 70 7.66 33.77 1.06
C GLU A 70 6.84 34.30 2.25
N GLU A 71 6.02 35.33 2.02
CA GLU A 71 5.11 35.90 3.04
C GLU A 71 4.04 34.89 3.49
N MET A 72 3.47 34.11 2.57
CA MET A 72 2.47 33.08 2.90
C MET A 72 3.11 31.84 3.52
N ALA A 73 4.30 31.45 3.05
CA ALA A 73 5.06 30.35 3.63
C ALA A 73 5.40 30.62 5.11
N GLY A 74 5.80 31.84 5.46
CA GLY A 74 6.08 32.23 6.84
C GLY A 74 4.90 32.07 7.79
N MET A 75 3.66 32.17 7.29
CA MET A 75 2.44 32.02 8.08
C MET A 75 1.92 30.58 8.11
N MET A 76 1.98 29.85 6.99
CA MET A 76 1.34 28.54 6.88
C MET A 76 2.23 27.37 7.32
N ILE A 77 3.54 27.41 7.04
CA ILE A 77 4.45 26.34 7.47
C ILE A 77 4.34 26.04 8.97
N PRO A 78 4.35 27.02 9.88
CA PRO A 78 4.19 26.72 11.31
C PRO A 78 2.80 26.18 11.68
N GLN A 79 1.76 26.51 10.91
CA GLN A 79 0.42 25.94 11.12
C GLN A 79 0.39 24.46 10.72
N ILE A 80 0.95 24.14 9.55
CA ILE A 80 1.07 22.75 9.07
C ILE A 80 1.90 21.92 10.06
N GLU A 81 3.02 22.44 10.54
CA GLU A 81 3.85 21.74 11.55
C GLU A 81 3.06 21.47 12.85
N ALA A 82 2.25 22.43 13.31
CA ALA A 82 1.40 22.24 14.48
C ALA A 82 0.28 21.20 14.24
N GLU A 83 -0.33 21.20 13.05
CA GLU A 83 -1.31 20.19 12.65
C GLU A 83 -0.69 18.79 12.59
N LEU A 84 0.53 18.67 12.04
CA LEU A 84 1.25 17.39 12.00
C LEU A 84 1.63 16.88 13.39
N ALA A 85 1.98 17.77 14.32
CA ALA A 85 2.21 17.40 15.71
C ALA A 85 0.94 16.86 16.39
N ASN A 86 -0.22 17.43 16.07
CA ASN A 86 -1.52 16.92 16.56
C ASN A 86 -1.90 15.60 15.88
N LEU A 87 -1.65 15.47 14.57
CA LEU A 87 -1.89 14.25 13.80
C LEU A 87 -1.12 13.05 14.35
N ALA A 88 0.12 13.26 14.82
CA ALA A 88 0.93 12.22 15.45
C ALA A 88 0.32 11.68 16.76
N LEU A 89 -0.54 12.45 17.43
CA LEU A 89 -1.26 12.04 18.63
C LEU A 89 -2.61 11.38 18.32
N GLU A 90 -3.14 11.59 17.12
CA GLU A 90 -4.39 10.99 16.68
C GLU A 90 -4.21 9.48 16.45
N THR A 91 -5.22 8.71 16.87
CA THR A 91 -5.26 7.25 16.77
C THR A 91 -6.55 6.74 16.14
N ASP A 92 -7.54 7.61 15.92
CA ASP A 92 -8.79 7.25 15.25
C ASP A 92 -8.61 7.19 13.72
N VAL A 93 -8.39 5.98 13.21
CA VAL A 93 -8.27 5.70 11.77
C VAL A 93 -9.52 6.11 11.00
N VAL A 94 -10.71 6.03 11.58
CA VAL A 94 -11.96 6.40 10.90
C VAL A 94 -12.03 7.92 10.72
N ALA A 95 -11.64 8.68 11.74
CA ALA A 95 -11.56 10.13 11.65
C ALA A 95 -10.52 10.59 10.62
N LEU A 96 -9.34 9.97 10.61
CA LEU A 96 -8.26 10.28 9.66
C LEU A 96 -8.66 9.98 8.21
N ARG A 97 -9.35 8.85 7.96
CA ARG A 97 -9.89 8.54 6.63
C ARG A 97 -10.96 9.54 6.19
N GLY A 98 -11.83 9.96 7.11
CA GLY A 98 -12.83 11.01 6.85
C GLY A 98 -12.19 12.35 6.46
N GLN A 99 -11.07 12.72 7.09
CA GLN A 99 -10.33 13.92 6.75
C GLN A 99 -9.77 13.88 5.33
N ILE A 100 -9.23 12.72 4.89
CA ILE A 100 -8.76 12.53 3.51
C ILE A 100 -9.90 12.70 2.51
N GLU A 101 -11.07 12.12 2.78
CA GLU A 101 -12.23 12.22 1.90
C GLU A 101 -12.73 13.66 1.77
N GLU A 102 -12.75 14.41 2.88
CA GLU A 102 -13.09 15.83 2.87
C GLU A 102 -12.08 16.65 2.06
N MET A 103 -10.77 16.37 2.23
CA MET A 103 -9.72 17.01 1.45
C MET A 103 -9.84 16.70 -0.04
N ASP A 104 -10.20 15.47 -0.42
CA ASP A 104 -10.44 15.08 -1.81
C ASP A 104 -11.66 15.77 -2.41
N ALA A 105 -12.73 15.94 -1.63
CA ALA A 105 -13.91 16.68 -2.04
C ALA A 105 -13.58 18.17 -2.28
N GLN A 106 -12.68 18.74 -1.47
CA GLN A 106 -12.26 20.13 -1.58
C GLN A 106 -11.12 20.34 -2.58
N ALA A 107 -10.41 19.30 -3.00
CA ALA A 107 -9.24 19.39 -3.87
C ALA A 107 -9.52 20.14 -5.19
N GLY A 108 -10.74 20.04 -5.72
CA GLY A 108 -11.16 20.76 -6.93
C GLY A 108 -11.35 22.27 -6.75
N MET A 109 -11.44 22.76 -5.50
CA MET A 109 -11.60 24.18 -5.16
C MET A 109 -10.31 24.81 -4.62
N VAL A 110 -9.26 24.02 -4.39
CA VAL A 110 -7.99 24.50 -3.86
C VAL A 110 -7.20 25.21 -4.98
N PRO A 111 -6.74 26.45 -4.76
CA PRO A 111 -5.86 27.13 -5.70
C PRO A 111 -4.56 26.34 -5.94
N PRO A 112 -3.98 26.39 -7.15
CA PRO A 112 -2.84 25.54 -7.53
C PRO A 112 -1.60 25.73 -6.64
N GLN A 113 -1.40 26.92 -6.06
CA GLN A 113 -0.32 27.19 -5.11
C GLN A 113 -0.44 26.42 -3.79
N PHE A 114 -1.64 25.99 -3.41
CA PHE A 114 -1.89 25.22 -2.19
C PHE A 114 -2.06 23.72 -2.47
N ALA A 115 -2.12 23.31 -3.74
CA ALA A 115 -2.26 21.91 -4.11
C ALA A 115 -1.10 21.05 -3.59
N THR A 116 0.13 21.59 -3.59
CA THR A 116 1.31 20.92 -3.03
C THR A 116 1.19 20.73 -1.51
N ALA A 117 0.75 21.77 -0.79
CA ALA A 117 0.50 21.69 0.66
C ALA A 117 -0.58 20.63 0.98
N MET A 118 -1.69 20.64 0.25
CA MET A 118 -2.79 19.68 0.40
C MET A 118 -2.34 18.25 0.15
N LYS A 119 -1.55 18.03 -0.91
CA LYS A 119 -1.00 16.71 -1.23
C LYS A 119 -0.02 16.23 -0.16
N PHE A 120 0.81 17.11 0.39
CA PHE A 120 1.73 16.81 1.48
C PHE A 120 0.99 16.39 2.76
N ILE A 121 -0.01 17.17 3.20
CA ILE A 121 -0.80 16.85 4.39
C ILE A 121 -1.50 15.50 4.22
N LYS A 122 -2.09 15.23 3.04
CA LYS A 122 -2.72 13.95 2.74
C LYS A 122 -1.74 12.77 2.82
N GLN A 123 -0.49 12.96 2.37
CA GLN A 123 0.55 11.93 2.50
C GLN A 123 0.88 11.64 3.97
N GLN A 124 0.95 12.66 4.82
CA GLN A 124 1.23 12.48 6.26
C GLN A 124 0.07 11.78 6.99
N ILE A 125 -1.19 12.12 6.67
CA ILE A 125 -2.36 11.44 7.24
C ILE A 125 -2.39 9.96 6.81
N GLN A 126 -2.10 9.66 5.55
CA GLN A 126 -2.03 8.29 5.07
C GLN A 126 -0.91 7.50 5.75
N ALA A 127 0.28 8.10 5.90
CA ALA A 127 1.39 7.47 6.61
C ALA A 127 1.01 7.14 8.06
N ARG A 128 0.29 8.04 8.74
CA ARG A 128 -0.20 7.79 10.11
C ARG A 128 -1.21 6.65 10.19
N ILE A 129 -2.14 6.57 9.24
CA ILE A 129 -3.08 5.44 9.14
C ILE A 129 -2.30 4.14 8.97
N ASP A 130 -1.31 4.12 8.07
CA ASP A 130 -0.50 2.93 7.78
C ASP A 130 0.32 2.50 9.01
N GLU A 131 0.85 3.45 9.82
CA GLU A 131 1.52 3.17 11.10
C GLU A 131 0.58 2.51 12.12
N ILE A 132 -0.64 3.05 12.28
CA ILE A 132 -1.64 2.52 13.22
C ILE A 132 -2.11 1.13 12.78
N GLU A 133 -2.37 0.93 11.48
CA GLU A 133 -2.82 -0.35 10.91
C GLU A 133 -1.72 -1.42 10.91
N SER A 134 -0.44 -1.02 10.82
CA SER A 134 0.72 -1.92 10.91
C SER A 134 1.02 -2.41 12.33
N GLY A 135 0.27 -1.93 13.33
CA GLY A 135 0.37 -2.42 14.71
C GLY A 135 1.45 -1.76 15.56
N GLU A 136 2.11 -0.70 15.09
CA GLU A 136 3.03 0.10 15.92
C GLU A 136 2.29 1.04 16.91
N GLY A 137 0.95 1.05 16.87
CA GLY A 137 0.08 1.91 17.68
C GLY A 137 -0.58 1.29 18.93
N THR A 138 -0.31 0.02 19.28
CA THR A 138 -0.96 -0.63 20.46
C THR A 138 -0.01 -1.51 21.28
N GLU A 139 0.98 -0.89 21.92
CA GLU A 139 1.49 -1.33 23.23
C GLU A 139 1.67 -0.08 24.11
N GLY A 140 0.58 0.42 24.69
CA GLY A 140 0.63 1.64 25.50
C GLY A 140 -0.73 2.06 26.05
N GLY A 141 -1.42 1.16 26.76
CA GLY A 141 -2.71 1.48 27.38
C GLY A 141 -3.16 0.39 28.34
N ASP A 142 -2.44 0.26 29.45
CA ASP A 142 -2.80 -0.54 30.62
C ASP A 142 -4.08 0.02 31.27
N GLN A 143 -5.13 -0.80 31.35
CA GLN A 143 -6.04 -0.95 32.49
C GLN A 143 -7.03 -2.11 32.30
#